data_AF-A0A1M4TB23-F1
#
_entry.id   AF-A0A1M4TB23-F1
#
_cell.length_a   1.000
_cell.length_b   1.000
_cell.length_c   1.000
_cell.angle_alpha   90.00
_cell.angle_beta   90.00
_cell.angle_gamma   90.00
#
_symmetry.space_group_name_H-M   'P 1'
#
loop_
_entity.id
_entity.type
_entity.pdbx_description
1 polymer ?
#
loop_
_entity_poly.entity_id
_entity_poly.type
_entity_poly.pdbx_seq_one_letter_code
_entity_poly.pdbx_strand_id
1 'polypeptide(L)'
;MGTSHNHLSAGGRPPCPDHFCSCYGSERERGSYLRAFVREGLRGGERIVCIVPEDPHRLRDFCLGPLPEGALSAPPTEQAEFLRPESVFMQEDVFSADQALYQLESCIRQAQDLGFRGLRVLFDGGWLRANPLGIHQVVEYESRVNAVIRSLPCRVLCLYPRRVLSRSFLVYVLLAHPYLLRGDRLFFNPCHGDYDLLMTAATAKDVYSKILKRLQAVPR
;
A
#
# COMPACT_ATOMS: atom_id res chain seq x y z
N MET A 1 -42.31 -3.19 -6.92
CA MET A 1 -41.12 -3.76 -6.24
C MET A 1 -40.02 -3.81 -7.27
N GLY A 2 -39.24 -2.72 -7.34
CA GLY A 2 -38.32 -2.45 -8.43
C GLY A 2 -36.97 -3.11 -8.20
N THR A 3 -36.48 -3.79 -9.24
CA THR A 3 -35.14 -4.32 -9.38
C THR A 3 -34.13 -3.18 -9.47
N SER A 4 -33.26 -3.03 -8.46
CA SER A 4 -32.12 -2.11 -8.55
C SER A 4 -31.07 -2.70 -9.49
N HIS A 5 -31.12 -2.26 -10.74
CA HIS A 5 -30.08 -2.48 -11.71
C HIS A 5 -28.81 -1.70 -11.31
N ASN A 6 -27.72 -2.43 -11.22
CA ASN A 6 -26.38 -1.91 -11.00
C ASN A 6 -25.97 -1.07 -12.21
N HIS A 7 -25.98 0.25 -12.07
CA HIS A 7 -25.48 1.16 -13.09
C HIS A 7 -23.95 1.15 -13.08
N LEU A 8 -23.37 0.30 -13.94
CA LEU A 8 -22.03 0.49 -14.46
C LEU A 8 -22.04 1.74 -15.36
N SER A 9 -21.67 2.89 -14.81
CA SER A 9 -21.40 4.09 -15.60
C SER A 9 -20.09 3.91 -16.37
N ALA A 10 -20.22 3.65 -17.66
CA ALA A 10 -19.15 3.75 -18.64
C ALA A 10 -18.63 5.21 -18.69
N GLY A 11 -17.31 5.40 -18.56
CA GLY A 11 -16.64 6.70 -18.80
C GLY A 11 -16.04 7.41 -17.59
N GLY A 12 -16.05 6.83 -16.39
CA GLY A 12 -15.30 7.38 -15.26
C GLY A 12 -13.79 7.21 -15.47
N ARG A 13 -13.02 8.30 -15.30
CA ARG A 13 -11.57 8.19 -15.06
C ARG A 13 -11.36 7.10 -14.01
N PRO A 14 -10.44 6.12 -14.19
CA PRO A 14 -10.17 5.17 -13.12
C PRO A 14 -9.92 5.96 -11.84
N PRO A 15 -10.52 5.55 -10.69
CA PRO A 15 -10.27 6.24 -9.43
C PRO A 15 -8.77 6.38 -9.27
N CYS A 16 -8.30 7.55 -8.81
CA CYS A 16 -6.87 7.78 -8.63
C CYS A 16 -6.28 6.57 -7.87
N PRO A 17 -5.15 6.00 -8.32
CA PRO A 17 -4.59 4.82 -7.68
C PRO A 17 -4.03 5.19 -6.32
N ASP A 18 -4.92 5.09 -5.33
CA ASP A 18 -4.69 5.58 -3.98
C ASP A 18 -4.29 4.43 -3.05
N HIS A 19 -4.59 3.17 -3.39
CA HIS A 19 -4.13 2.00 -2.65
C HIS A 19 -3.60 0.91 -3.59
N PHE A 20 -2.32 0.59 -3.46
CA PHE A 20 -1.68 -0.45 -4.28
C PHE A 20 -0.72 -1.31 -3.48
N CYS A 21 -0.61 -2.58 -3.89
CA CYS A 21 0.36 -3.50 -3.31
C CYS A 21 1.47 -3.89 -4.29
N SER A 22 2.59 -4.37 -3.76
CA SER A 22 3.57 -5.13 -4.53
C SER A 22 4.08 -6.35 -3.77
N CYS A 23 4.06 -7.51 -4.45
CA CYS A 23 4.64 -8.75 -3.94
C CYS A 23 6.09 -8.90 -4.41
N TYR A 24 7.05 -8.34 -3.67
CA TYR A 24 8.46 -8.31 -4.06
C TYR A 24 9.15 -9.66 -3.85
N GLY A 25 10.10 -9.99 -4.73
CA GLY A 25 10.87 -11.24 -4.71
C GLY A 25 12.31 -11.09 -4.23
N SER A 26 12.80 -9.86 -4.05
CA SER A 26 14.18 -9.59 -3.62
C SER A 26 14.28 -8.24 -2.91
N GLU A 27 15.31 -8.07 -2.08
CA GLU A 27 15.63 -6.79 -1.42
C GLU A 27 15.95 -5.68 -2.41
N ARG A 28 16.54 -6.01 -3.57
CA ARG A 28 16.78 -5.03 -4.64
C ARG A 28 15.46 -4.48 -5.19
N GLU A 29 14.50 -5.36 -5.46
CA GLU A 29 13.17 -4.98 -5.95
C GLU A 29 12.43 -4.13 -4.89
N ARG A 30 12.42 -4.58 -3.64
CA ARG A 30 11.86 -3.84 -2.50
C ARG A 30 12.47 -2.45 -2.34
N GLY A 31 13.80 -2.35 -2.33
CA GLY A 31 14.53 -1.09 -2.24
C GLY A 31 14.24 -0.14 -3.41
N SER A 32 13.97 -0.68 -4.60
CA SER A 32 13.55 0.14 -5.75
C SER A 32 12.17 0.77 -5.54
N TYR A 33 11.21 0.03 -4.98
CA TYR A 33 9.89 0.57 -4.64
C TYR A 33 9.98 1.63 -3.55
N LEU A 34 10.67 1.34 -2.44
CA LEU A 34 10.90 2.27 -1.33
C LEU A 34 11.48 3.61 -1.83
N ARG A 35 12.60 3.54 -2.56
CA ARG A 35 13.29 4.73 -3.05
C ARG A 35 12.43 5.51 -4.06
N ALA A 36 11.77 4.83 -4.99
CA ALA A 36 10.94 5.49 -5.99
C ALA A 36 9.76 6.20 -5.36
N PHE A 37 9.02 5.51 -4.47
CA PHE A 37 7.83 6.04 -3.82
C PHE A 37 8.13 7.25 -2.94
N VAL A 38 9.21 7.19 -2.13
CA VAL A 38 9.66 8.33 -1.32
C VAL A 38 10.06 9.51 -2.20
N ARG A 39 10.92 9.30 -3.20
CA ARG A 39 11.42 10.39 -4.05
C ARG A 39 10.33 11.04 -4.92
N GLU A 40 9.33 10.26 -5.33
CA GLU A 40 8.16 10.81 -6.01
C GLU A 40 7.34 11.70 -5.08
N GLY A 41 7.10 11.28 -3.83
CA GLY A 41 6.42 12.10 -2.82
C GLY A 41 7.14 13.41 -2.51
N LEU A 42 8.47 13.37 -2.41
CA LEU A 42 9.26 14.57 -2.07
C LEU A 42 9.18 15.62 -3.18
N ARG A 43 9.34 15.20 -4.45
CA ARG A 43 9.11 16.06 -5.63
C ARG A 43 7.64 16.50 -5.69
N GLY A 44 6.77 15.60 -5.28
CA GLY A 44 5.34 15.74 -5.14
C GLY A 44 4.89 16.66 -4.00
N GLY A 45 5.79 17.23 -3.18
CA GLY A 45 5.41 18.09 -2.06
C GLY A 45 4.39 17.43 -1.13
N GLU A 46 4.46 16.11 -1.02
CA GLU A 46 3.60 15.28 -0.20
C GLU A 46 4.33 14.95 1.11
N ARG A 47 3.57 14.82 2.21
CA ARG A 47 4.11 14.21 3.43
C ARG A 47 4.27 12.72 3.19
N ILE A 48 5.35 12.13 3.69
CA ILE A 48 5.69 10.72 3.49
C ILE A 48 5.84 10.04 4.84
N VAL A 49 5.16 8.93 5.02
CA VAL A 49 5.29 8.05 6.19
C VAL A 49 5.67 6.66 5.69
N CYS A 50 6.83 6.17 6.09
CA CYS A 50 7.31 4.83 5.75
C CYS A 50 7.34 3.96 7.01
N ILE A 51 6.59 2.86 7.00
CA ILE A 51 6.50 1.92 8.13
C ILE A 51 7.23 0.65 7.75
N VAL A 52 8.39 0.42 8.36
CA VAL A 52 9.36 -0.60 7.92
C VAL A 52 10.01 -1.36 9.08
N PRO A 53 10.33 -2.66 8.91
CA PRO A 53 10.90 -3.46 9.99
C PRO A 53 12.32 -3.06 10.39
N GLU A 54 13.09 -2.40 9.51
CA GLU A 54 14.48 -2.03 9.81
C GLU A 54 14.61 -0.77 10.66
N ASP A 55 15.87 -0.41 10.96
CA ASP A 55 16.20 0.87 11.57
C ASP A 55 15.77 2.05 10.69
N PRO A 56 14.86 2.92 11.17
CA PRO A 56 14.41 4.11 10.45
C PRO A 56 15.53 5.00 9.93
N HIS A 57 16.64 5.13 10.68
CA HIS A 57 17.76 5.98 10.29
C HIS A 57 18.46 5.46 9.03
N ARG A 58 18.75 4.15 8.99
CA ARG A 58 19.37 3.53 7.81
C ARG A 58 18.49 3.61 6.58
N LEU A 59 17.18 3.43 6.74
CA LEU A 59 16.27 3.51 5.60
C LEU A 59 16.11 4.94 5.09
N ARG A 60 16.09 5.91 6.00
CA ARG A 60 16.15 7.34 5.65
C ARG A 60 17.36 7.62 4.79
N ASP A 61 18.56 7.23 5.23
CA ASP A 61 19.79 7.45 4.46
C ASP A 61 19.76 6.74 3.11
N PHE A 62 19.21 5.52 3.07
CA PHE A 62 19.01 4.81 1.81
C PHE A 62 18.10 5.61 0.86
N CYS A 63 16.90 6.01 1.28
CA CYS A 63 15.93 6.68 0.42
C CYS A 63 16.36 8.09 0.01
N LEU A 64 16.93 8.83 0.97
CA LEU A 64 17.34 10.23 0.86
C LEU A 64 18.79 10.43 0.43
N GLY A 65 19.56 9.35 0.24
CA GLY A 65 20.91 9.41 -0.31
C GLY A 65 20.95 10.20 -1.63
N PRO A 66 22.15 10.53 -2.13
CA PRO A 66 22.43 11.69 -2.96
C PRO A 66 21.32 12.01 -3.97
N LEU A 67 20.80 13.23 -3.83
CA LEU A 67 19.83 13.84 -4.72
C LEU A 67 20.52 14.97 -5.50
N PRO A 68 20.19 15.17 -6.78
CA PRO A 68 20.66 16.34 -7.51
C PRO A 68 20.26 17.62 -6.78
N GLU A 69 21.10 18.65 -6.88
CA GLU A 69 20.79 19.96 -6.34
C GLU A 69 19.48 20.49 -6.96
N GLY A 70 18.59 21.06 -6.13
CA GLY A 70 17.27 21.51 -6.58
C GLY A 70 16.25 20.40 -6.87
N ALA A 71 16.56 19.13 -6.60
CA ALA A 71 15.61 18.03 -6.84
C ALA A 71 14.38 18.02 -5.92
N LEU A 72 14.40 18.80 -4.83
CA LEU A 72 13.35 18.84 -3.81
C LEU A 72 12.85 20.27 -3.59
N SER A 73 11.56 20.40 -3.25
CA SER A 73 10.93 21.68 -2.95
C SER A 73 11.07 22.12 -1.49
N ALA A 74 11.50 21.21 -0.59
CA ALA A 74 11.73 21.47 0.83
C ALA A 74 12.80 20.50 1.37
N PRO A 75 13.36 20.74 2.58
CA PRO A 75 14.25 19.79 3.22
C PRO A 75 13.56 18.42 3.40
N PRO A 76 14.14 17.32 2.91
CA PRO A 76 13.48 16.01 2.97
C PRO A 76 13.32 15.48 4.40
N THR A 77 14.09 16.02 5.34
CA THR A 77 14.01 15.71 6.77
C THR A 77 12.68 16.10 7.41
N GLU A 78 11.97 17.08 6.84
CA GLU A 78 10.68 17.56 7.35
C GLU A 78 9.48 16.91 6.63
N GLN A 79 9.70 16.36 5.43
CA GLN A 79 8.65 15.73 4.64
C GLN A 79 8.53 14.22 4.89
N ALA A 80 9.61 13.55 5.30
CA ALA A 80 9.67 12.09 5.38
C ALA A 80 9.91 11.57 6.81
N GLU A 81 8.92 10.81 7.29
CA GLU A 81 8.92 10.11 8.57
C GLU A 81 9.09 8.61 8.34
N PHE A 82 9.91 7.97 9.18
CA PHE A 82 10.20 6.55 9.10
C PHE A 82 9.90 5.92 10.47
N LEU A 83 9.00 4.95 10.50
CA LEU A 83 8.42 4.38 11.71
C LEU A 83 8.63 2.86 11.72
N ARG A 84 8.65 2.30 12.93
CA ARG A 84 8.60 0.86 13.15
C ARG A 84 7.13 0.38 13.10
N PRO A 85 6.83 -0.83 12.58
CA PRO A 85 5.48 -1.38 12.58
C PRO A 85 4.86 -1.42 13.98
N GLU A 86 5.67 -1.71 15.01
CA GLU A 86 5.20 -1.81 16.39
C GLU A 86 4.61 -0.48 16.90
N SER A 87 5.16 0.67 16.51
CA SER A 87 4.63 1.97 16.94
C SER A 87 3.31 2.37 16.26
N VAL A 88 2.93 1.65 15.19
CA VAL A 88 1.75 1.96 14.39
C VAL A 88 0.64 0.93 14.61
N PHE A 89 1.02 -0.35 14.56
CA PHE A 89 0.06 -1.45 14.54
C PHE A 89 -0.14 -2.11 15.90
N MET A 90 0.77 -1.90 16.86
CA MET A 90 0.67 -2.54 18.17
C MET A 90 0.24 -1.55 19.24
N GLN A 91 -0.72 -1.98 20.04
CA GLN A 91 -1.16 -1.31 21.26
C GLN A 91 -1.06 -2.34 22.38
N GLU A 92 -0.24 -2.06 23.40
CA GLU A 92 0.02 -3.01 24.50
C GLU A 92 0.45 -4.40 23.96
N ASP A 93 1.32 -4.41 22.94
CA ASP A 93 1.81 -5.60 22.23
C ASP A 93 0.75 -6.42 21.46
N VAL A 94 -0.46 -5.88 21.29
CA VAL A 94 -1.55 -6.49 20.52
C VAL A 94 -1.82 -5.70 19.25
N PHE A 95 -2.01 -6.41 18.13
CA PHE A 95 -2.39 -5.79 16.85
C PHE A 95 -3.74 -5.08 16.95
N SER A 96 -3.79 -3.80 16.57
CA SER A 96 -4.99 -2.98 16.56
C SER A 96 -5.18 -2.28 15.21
N ALA A 97 -6.10 -2.81 14.40
CA ALA A 97 -6.49 -2.19 13.13
C ALA A 97 -7.14 -0.81 13.36
N ASP A 98 -7.96 -0.68 14.41
CA ASP A 98 -8.63 0.57 14.76
C ASP A 98 -7.63 1.69 15.04
N GLN A 99 -6.60 1.40 15.83
CA GLN A 99 -5.56 2.36 16.17
C GLN A 99 -4.75 2.77 14.93
N ALA A 100 -4.34 1.81 14.10
CA ALA A 100 -3.60 2.09 12.88
C ALA A 100 -4.41 2.97 11.89
N LEU A 101 -5.71 2.73 11.77
CA LEU A 101 -6.60 3.53 10.91
C LEU A 101 -6.84 4.93 11.49
N TYR A 102 -7.00 5.05 12.82
CA TYR A 102 -7.09 6.35 13.48
C TYR A 102 -5.82 7.19 13.25
N GLN A 103 -4.64 6.56 13.35
CA GLN A 103 -3.37 7.21 13.05
C GLN A 103 -3.29 7.62 11.58
N LEU A 104 -3.70 6.76 10.64
CA LEU A 104 -3.74 7.09 9.22
C LEU A 104 -4.59 8.34 8.95
N GLU A 105 -5.82 8.39 9.47
CA GLU A 105 -6.68 9.57 9.34
C GLU A 105 -6.07 10.82 9.96
N SER A 106 -5.44 10.69 11.12
CA SER A 106 -4.75 11.79 11.79
C SER A 106 -3.58 12.32 10.95
N CYS A 107 -2.77 11.43 10.37
CA CYS A 107 -1.68 11.80 9.47
C CYS A 107 -2.18 12.50 8.20
N ILE A 108 -3.33 12.09 7.65
CA ILE A 108 -3.94 12.75 6.49
C ILE A 108 -4.33 14.19 6.85
N ARG A 109 -5.05 14.38 7.97
CA ARG A 109 -5.46 15.71 8.44
C ARG A 109 -4.25 16.62 8.70
N GLN A 110 -3.26 16.11 9.42
CA GLN A 110 -2.02 16.85 9.69
C GLN A 110 -1.27 17.24 8.42
N ALA A 111 -1.22 16.36 7.41
CA ALA A 111 -0.57 16.69 6.14
C ALA A 111 -1.27 17.88 5.46
N GLN A 112 -2.61 17.94 5.51
CA GLN A 112 -3.38 19.05 4.97
C GLN A 112 -3.17 20.33 5.78
N ASP A 113 -3.21 20.26 7.11
CA ASP A 113 -3.02 21.41 8.00
C ASP A 113 -1.64 22.06 7.84
N LEU A 114 -0.62 21.24 7.55
CA LEU A 114 0.75 21.70 7.27
C LEU A 114 0.97 22.14 5.81
N GLY A 115 -0.07 22.13 4.98
CA GLY A 115 -0.01 22.61 3.59
C GLY A 115 0.63 21.66 2.58
N PHE A 116 0.80 20.37 2.92
CA PHE A 116 1.26 19.37 1.95
C PHE A 116 0.18 19.08 0.91
N ARG A 117 0.60 18.69 -0.30
CA ARG A 117 -0.33 18.32 -1.39
C ARG A 117 -1.10 17.03 -1.14
N GLY A 118 -0.65 16.23 -0.17
CA GLY A 118 -1.24 14.96 0.23
C GLY A 118 -0.32 14.15 1.13
N LEU A 119 -0.76 12.94 1.47
CA LEU A 119 -0.02 11.96 2.24
C LEU A 119 0.37 10.76 1.38
N ARG A 120 1.61 10.31 1.48
CA ARG A 120 2.08 9.02 0.99
C ARG A 120 2.43 8.11 2.15
N VAL A 121 1.81 6.95 2.22
CA VAL A 121 2.12 5.92 3.21
C VAL A 121 2.71 4.72 2.50
N LEU A 122 3.87 4.28 2.95
CA LEU A 122 4.45 3.01 2.57
C LEU A 122 4.40 2.09 3.77
N PHE A 123 3.82 0.91 3.60
CA PHE A 123 3.85 -0.15 4.59
C PHE A 123 4.64 -1.34 4.04
N ASP A 124 5.57 -1.84 4.83
CA ASP A 124 6.34 -3.03 4.48
C ASP A 124 5.98 -4.20 5.38
N GLY A 125 5.23 -5.15 4.81
CA GLY A 125 4.81 -6.41 5.42
C GLY A 125 5.95 -7.40 5.69
N GLY A 126 7.22 -7.03 5.49
CA GLY A 126 8.38 -7.83 5.91
C GLY A 126 8.37 -8.18 7.40
N TRP A 127 7.76 -7.35 8.25
CA TRP A 127 7.64 -7.57 9.69
C TRP A 127 6.72 -8.73 10.08
N LEU A 128 5.79 -9.13 9.19
CA LEU A 128 4.88 -10.27 9.41
C LEU A 128 5.61 -11.61 9.59
N ARG A 129 6.91 -11.66 9.24
CA ARG A 129 7.77 -12.80 9.55
C ARG A 129 8.07 -12.91 11.04
N ALA A 130 8.31 -11.79 11.71
CA ALA A 130 8.65 -11.74 13.13
C ALA A 130 7.40 -11.73 14.00
N ASN A 131 6.33 -11.11 13.52
CA ASN A 131 5.04 -11.03 14.20
C ASN A 131 3.92 -11.53 13.26
N PRO A 132 3.69 -12.85 13.19
CA PRO A 132 2.69 -13.42 12.29
C PRO A 132 1.28 -12.98 12.69
N LEU A 133 0.62 -12.25 11.79
CA LEU A 133 -0.81 -11.95 11.89
C LEU A 133 -1.63 -12.97 11.10
N GLY A 134 -2.85 -13.21 11.56
CA GLY A 134 -3.83 -13.99 10.80
C GLY A 134 -4.19 -13.28 9.49
N ILE A 135 -4.44 -14.08 8.44
CA ILE A 135 -4.89 -13.57 7.12
C ILE A 135 -6.09 -12.63 7.29
N HIS A 136 -7.06 -13.00 8.11
CA HIS A 136 -8.28 -12.20 8.34
C HIS A 136 -7.96 -10.81 8.91
N GLN A 137 -7.02 -10.70 9.86
CA GLN A 137 -6.65 -9.42 10.46
C GLN A 137 -6.04 -8.47 9.42
N VAL A 138 -5.14 -8.98 8.59
CA VAL A 138 -4.49 -8.18 7.54
C VAL A 138 -5.50 -7.79 6.45
N VAL A 139 -6.35 -8.71 6.02
CA VAL A 139 -7.37 -8.43 4.99
C VAL A 139 -8.41 -7.44 5.48
N GLU A 140 -8.84 -7.55 6.73
CA GLU A 140 -9.77 -6.60 7.34
C GLU A 140 -9.15 -5.20 7.36
N TYR A 141 -7.92 -5.08 7.87
CA TYR A 141 -7.19 -3.82 7.88
C TYR A 141 -7.06 -3.21 6.47
N GLU A 142 -6.57 -3.97 5.49
CA GLU A 142 -6.37 -3.48 4.12
C GLU A 142 -7.70 -3.07 3.45
N SER A 143 -8.78 -3.80 3.72
CA SER A 143 -10.12 -3.45 3.22
C SER A 143 -10.62 -2.14 3.83
N ARG A 144 -10.33 -1.89 5.11
CA ARG A 144 -10.68 -0.67 5.82
C ARG A 144 -9.82 0.52 5.40
N VAL A 145 -8.54 0.31 5.07
CA VAL A 145 -7.69 1.35 4.45
C VAL A 145 -8.34 1.88 3.18
N ASN A 146 -8.86 1.02 2.30
CA ASN A 146 -9.57 1.44 1.08
C ASN A 146 -10.79 2.34 1.37
N ALA A 147 -11.47 2.15 2.50
CA ALA A 147 -12.59 2.98 2.90
C ALA A 147 -12.13 4.33 3.44
N VAL A 148 -11.10 4.33 4.30
CA VAL A 148 -10.54 5.54 4.92
C VAL A 148 -9.98 6.50 3.87
N ILE A 149 -9.16 6.01 2.95
CA ILE A 149 -8.44 6.89 2.02
C ILE A 149 -9.29 7.32 0.81
N ARG A 150 -10.50 6.79 0.68
CA ARG A 150 -11.37 7.03 -0.47
C ARG A 150 -11.64 8.53 -0.60
N SER A 151 -11.27 9.09 -1.75
CA SER A 151 -11.47 10.51 -2.07
C SER A 151 -10.67 11.49 -1.18
N LEU A 152 -9.68 11.00 -0.43
CA LEU A 152 -8.72 11.83 0.29
C LEU A 152 -7.41 11.95 -0.52
N PRO A 153 -6.63 13.02 -0.36
CA PRO A 153 -5.32 13.16 -1.02
C PRO A 153 -4.29 12.24 -0.34
N CYS A 154 -4.50 10.93 -0.41
CA CYS A 154 -3.66 9.92 0.23
C CYS A 154 -3.33 8.79 -0.75
N ARG A 155 -2.07 8.36 -0.77
CA ARG A 155 -1.60 7.21 -1.53
C ARG A 155 -0.92 6.22 -0.61
N VAL A 156 -1.27 4.95 -0.73
CA VAL A 156 -0.76 3.86 0.11
C VAL A 156 -0.12 2.79 -0.78
N LEU A 157 1.15 2.48 -0.49
CA LEU A 157 1.89 1.38 -1.08
C LEU A 157 2.17 0.30 -0.02
N CYS A 158 1.58 -0.88 -0.18
CA CYS A 158 1.82 -2.03 0.69
C CYS A 158 2.77 -3.05 0.03
N LEU A 159 3.92 -3.29 0.64
CA LEU A 159 4.94 -4.22 0.17
C LEU A 159 4.85 -5.56 0.90
N TYR A 160 4.88 -6.67 0.17
CA TYR A 160 4.72 -8.00 0.72
C TYR A 160 5.82 -8.95 0.22
N PRO A 161 6.58 -9.64 1.10
CA PRO A 161 7.65 -10.56 0.70
C PRO A 161 7.09 -11.84 0.08
N ARG A 162 7.11 -11.92 -1.25
CA ARG A 162 6.51 -13.01 -2.05
C ARG A 162 7.07 -14.40 -1.72
N ARG A 163 8.32 -14.47 -1.24
CA ARG A 163 9.01 -15.73 -0.89
C ARG A 163 8.80 -16.16 0.55
N VAL A 164 8.25 -15.29 1.40
CA VAL A 164 8.06 -15.54 2.84
C VAL A 164 6.59 -15.86 3.13
N LEU A 165 5.67 -15.11 2.53
CA LEU A 165 4.24 -15.29 2.76
C LEU A 165 3.67 -16.43 1.94
N SER A 166 2.70 -17.14 2.54
CA SER A 166 2.04 -18.27 1.89
C SER A 166 1.26 -17.81 0.65
N ARG A 167 1.04 -18.74 -0.29
CA ARG A 167 0.29 -18.42 -1.51
C ARG A 167 -1.14 -17.97 -1.22
N SER A 168 -1.79 -18.58 -0.23
CA SER A 168 -3.11 -18.18 0.24
C SER A 168 -3.10 -16.76 0.77
N PHE A 169 -2.13 -16.42 1.64
CA PHE A 169 -1.98 -15.06 2.17
C PHE A 169 -1.84 -14.03 1.04
N LEU A 170 -0.97 -14.30 0.07
CA LEU A 170 -0.77 -13.40 -1.06
C LEU A 170 -2.02 -13.25 -1.93
N VAL A 171 -2.84 -14.29 -2.12
CA VAL A 171 -4.12 -14.16 -2.83
C VAL A 171 -5.04 -13.17 -2.10
N TYR A 172 -5.17 -13.32 -0.79
CA TYR A 172 -5.98 -12.42 0.03
C TYR A 172 -5.50 -10.97 -0.03
N VAL A 173 -4.17 -10.75 0.02
CA VAL A 173 -3.57 -9.43 -0.22
C VAL A 173 -3.98 -8.89 -1.59
N LEU A 174 -3.84 -9.69 -2.67
CA LEU A 174 -4.22 -9.21 -3.99
C LEU A 174 -5.71 -8.84 -4.05
N LEU A 175 -6.59 -9.65 -3.47
CA LEU A 175 -8.04 -9.40 -3.45
C LEU A 175 -8.40 -8.16 -2.63
N ALA A 176 -7.60 -7.77 -1.64
CA ALA A 176 -7.80 -6.57 -0.83
C ALA A 176 -7.29 -5.27 -1.49
N HIS A 177 -6.54 -5.35 -2.60
CA HIS A 177 -5.96 -4.17 -3.25
C HIS A 177 -6.54 -3.92 -4.64
N PRO A 178 -7.04 -2.70 -4.93
CA PRO A 178 -7.56 -2.33 -6.24
C PRO A 178 -6.46 -2.18 -7.30
N TYR A 179 -5.21 -2.00 -6.89
CA TYR A 179 -4.08 -1.82 -7.78
C TYR A 179 -2.85 -2.62 -7.36
N LEU A 180 -2.05 -3.03 -8.35
CA LEU A 180 -0.78 -3.71 -8.14
C LEU A 180 0.34 -2.95 -8.84
N LEU A 181 1.44 -2.73 -8.13
CA LEU A 181 2.68 -2.23 -8.69
C LEU A 181 3.61 -3.41 -9.01
N ARG A 182 4.03 -3.54 -10.26
CA ARG A 182 4.96 -4.58 -10.72
C ARG A 182 6.06 -3.96 -11.57
N GLY A 183 7.29 -3.97 -11.06
CA GLY A 183 8.40 -3.22 -11.65
C GLY A 183 8.08 -1.73 -11.61
N ASP A 184 8.12 -1.05 -12.75
CA ASP A 184 7.79 0.36 -12.89
C ASP A 184 6.39 0.61 -13.48
N ARG A 185 5.53 -0.41 -13.46
CA ARG A 185 4.20 -0.40 -14.07
C ARG A 185 3.11 -0.66 -13.04
N LEU A 186 2.09 0.18 -13.10
CA LEU A 186 0.88 0.06 -12.30
C LEU A 186 -0.18 -0.73 -13.08
N PHE A 187 -0.91 -1.57 -12.37
CA PHE A 187 -1.98 -2.39 -12.91
C PHE A 187 -3.25 -2.25 -12.08
N PHE A 188 -4.39 -2.08 -12.72
CA PHE A 188 -5.71 -2.23 -12.10
C PHE A 188 -6.04 -3.71 -11.89
N ASN A 189 -6.60 -4.02 -10.73
CA ASN A 189 -7.03 -5.36 -10.34
C ASN A 189 -8.56 -5.51 -10.46
N PRO A 190 -9.07 -6.08 -11.56
CA PRO A 190 -10.51 -6.31 -11.70
C PRO A 190 -11.04 -7.42 -10.76
N CYS A 191 -10.17 -8.16 -10.07
CA CYS A 191 -10.55 -9.17 -9.09
C CYS A 191 -10.60 -8.60 -7.65
N HIS A 192 -10.34 -7.31 -7.45
CA HIS A 192 -10.42 -6.68 -6.13
C HIS A 192 -11.83 -6.86 -5.53
N GLY A 193 -11.90 -7.39 -4.30
CA GLY A 193 -13.15 -7.71 -3.60
C GLY A 193 -13.86 -8.98 -4.07
N ASP A 194 -13.38 -9.66 -5.12
CA ASP A 194 -13.98 -10.90 -5.65
C ASP A 194 -13.47 -12.13 -4.88
N TYR A 195 -13.93 -12.27 -3.63
CA TYR A 195 -13.55 -13.39 -2.75
C TYR A 195 -14.17 -14.73 -3.19
N ASP A 196 -15.18 -14.73 -4.05
CA ASP A 196 -15.78 -15.94 -4.63
C ASP A 196 -14.78 -16.72 -5.50
N LEU A 197 -13.72 -16.06 -5.99
CA LEU A 197 -12.60 -16.72 -6.68
C LEU A 197 -11.93 -17.80 -5.83
N LEU A 198 -11.99 -17.69 -4.49
CA LEU A 198 -11.45 -18.69 -3.58
C LEU A 198 -12.27 -19.99 -3.58
N MET A 199 -13.55 -19.91 -3.92
CA MET A 199 -14.47 -21.05 -3.95
C MET A 199 -14.45 -21.80 -5.29
N THR A 200 -13.92 -21.18 -6.35
CA THR A 200 -14.01 -21.68 -7.74
C THR A 200 -12.71 -22.28 -8.28
N ALA A 201 -11.63 -22.29 -7.48
CA ALA A 201 -10.31 -22.75 -7.92
C ALA A 201 -9.83 -23.95 -7.11
N ALA A 202 -9.06 -24.84 -7.77
CA ALA A 202 -8.51 -26.03 -7.13
C ALA A 202 -7.46 -25.71 -6.06
N THR A 203 -6.65 -24.66 -6.27
CA THR A 203 -5.62 -24.25 -5.30
C THR A 203 -5.44 -22.72 -5.24
N ALA A 204 -4.88 -22.23 -4.13
CA ALA A 204 -4.46 -20.82 -4.01
C ALA A 204 -3.44 -20.40 -5.09
N LYS A 205 -2.62 -21.33 -5.60
CA LYS A 205 -1.68 -21.04 -6.68
C LYS A 205 -2.40 -20.76 -8.00
N ASP A 206 -3.52 -21.44 -8.24
CA ASP A 206 -4.36 -21.23 -9.42
C ASP A 206 -5.09 -19.89 -9.34
N VAL A 207 -5.66 -19.55 -8.18
CA VAL A 207 -6.28 -18.23 -7.94
C VAL A 207 -5.26 -17.12 -8.15
N TYR A 208 -4.08 -17.24 -7.53
CA TYR A 208 -3.02 -16.24 -7.66
C TYR A 208 -2.65 -16.01 -9.12
N SER A 209 -2.47 -17.08 -9.88
CA SER A 209 -2.14 -17.01 -11.31
C SER A 209 -3.28 -16.43 -12.14
N LYS A 210 -4.54 -16.74 -11.79
CA LYS A 210 -5.74 -16.19 -12.44
C LYS A 210 -5.86 -14.68 -12.23
N ILE A 211 -5.64 -14.19 -11.01
CA ILE A 211 -5.63 -12.75 -10.70
C ILE A 211 -4.55 -12.05 -11.53
N LEU A 212 -3.30 -12.56 -11.51
CA LEU A 212 -2.20 -11.94 -12.24
C LEU A 212 -2.42 -11.85 -13.76
N LYS A 213 -3.11 -12.83 -14.35
CA LYS A 213 -3.46 -12.83 -15.79
C LYS A 213 -4.56 -11.83 -16.16
N ARG A 214 -5.38 -11.41 -15.18
CA ARG A 214 -6.50 -10.48 -15.39
C ARG A 214 -6.13 -9.02 -15.14
N LEU A 215 -4.93 -8.75 -14.64
CA LEU A 215 -4.43 -7.39 -14.40
C LEU A 215 -4.46 -6.55 -15.69
N GLN A 216 -4.90 -5.31 -15.56
CA GLN A 216 -4.98 -4.36 -16.67
C GLN A 216 -3.97 -3.25 -16.45
N ALA A 217 -3.07 -3.02 -17.42
CA ALA A 217 -2.07 -1.97 -17.29
C ALA A 217 -2.74 -0.59 -17.22
N VAL A 218 -2.36 0.23 -16.24
CA VAL A 218 -2.79 1.63 -16.15
C VAL A 218 -1.86 2.47 -17.03
N PRO A 219 -2.39 3.28 -17.97
CA PRO A 219 -1.58 4.22 -18.76
C PRO A 219 -0.84 5.21 -17.86
N ARG A 220 0.34 5.67 -18.29
CA ARG A 220 1.10 6.72 -17.62
C ARG A 220 0.54 8.10 -17.94
#